data_AF-A0AB34G6N9-F1
#
_entry.id   AF-A0AB34G6N9-F1
#
_cell.length_a   1.000
_cell.length_b   1.000
_cell.length_c   1.000
_cell.angle_alpha   90.00
_cell.angle_beta   90.00
_cell.angle_gamma   90.00
#
_symmetry.space_group_name_H-M   'P 1'
#
loop_
_entity.id
_entity.type
_entity.pdbx_description
1 polymer ?
#
loop_
_entity_poly.entity_id
_entity_poly.type
_entity_poly.pdbx_seq_one_letter_code
_entity_poly.pdbx_strand_id
1 'polypeptide(L)'
;MPSLLDLPDEILVEIAQYVLGLDSTGDETDAPAIRVFSHDFVAGVPDWVKRNIIQQHAKSKADPPAMILASRRLNTIATTLLLSKAVFCVDDTPDLRLLLSKLGPERRHLLKNVSVTLHSNEDYEHDPQDEDTAQRDIDEATGLLGQLPSKLRCLFLEMPYHPHPPFSYQEGTDVRLRETMNKFSELQELQLMLETHYVHIDMFTNMTANVYTIIHEWVEPPAPKFPLLTRLHLQGCLTPMIAPRGLATALSESQLPCLEALVLDGILHASDDENSLVFEAAALEGMHPLREFCWIPYDFDSSPRKTLGVPHSPPTKQHLEQLKMRHGETLRVLNIDFGERESCNGPWDLDIDQEYLDKLQSAMPHLREVSLEMGSED
;
A
#
# COMPACT_ATOMS: atom_id res chain seq x y z
N MET A 1 -24.08 13.56 -39.74
CA MET A 1 -23.33 12.87 -38.68
C MET A 1 -24.35 12.14 -37.83
N PRO A 2 -24.17 10.84 -37.50
CA PRO A 2 -25.03 10.17 -36.54
C PRO A 2 -25.01 10.93 -35.20
N SER A 3 -26.17 11.10 -34.58
CA SER A 3 -26.26 11.77 -33.29
C SER A 3 -25.58 10.92 -32.22
N LEU A 4 -24.85 11.53 -31.28
CA LEU A 4 -24.35 10.86 -30.07
C LEU A 4 -25.47 10.16 -29.29
N LEU A 5 -26.73 10.59 -29.48
CA LEU A 5 -27.91 9.99 -28.87
C LEU A 5 -28.26 8.60 -29.44
N ASP A 6 -27.85 8.31 -30.68
CA ASP A 6 -28.21 7.08 -31.40
C ASP A 6 -27.13 6.00 -31.31
N LEU A 7 -26.00 6.28 -30.65
CA LEU A 7 -24.91 5.31 -30.48
C LEU A 7 -25.24 4.27 -29.39
N PRO A 8 -24.85 2.99 -29.59
CA PRO A 8 -24.89 1.96 -28.55
C PRO A 8 -24.03 2.33 -27.33
N ASP A 9 -24.38 1.81 -26.15
CA ASP A 9 -23.65 2.09 -24.90
C ASP A 9 -22.20 1.62 -24.96
N GLU A 10 -21.93 0.53 -25.67
CA GLU A 10 -20.58 -0.03 -25.84
C GLU A 10 -19.65 0.99 -26.52
N ILE A 11 -20.14 1.66 -27.57
CA ILE A 11 -19.37 2.70 -28.27
C ILE A 11 -19.21 3.94 -27.38
N LEU A 12 -20.21 4.30 -26.59
CA LEU A 12 -20.13 5.43 -25.66
C LEU A 12 -19.14 5.17 -24.51
N VAL A 13 -19.03 3.91 -24.05
CA VAL A 13 -18.03 3.47 -23.07
C VAL A 13 -16.62 3.63 -23.63
N GLU A 14 -16.37 3.16 -24.85
CA GLU A 14 -15.05 3.32 -25.50
C GLU A 14 -14.68 4.79 -25.69
N ILE A 15 -15.64 5.61 -26.15
CA ILE A 15 -15.44 7.06 -26.29
C ILE A 15 -15.09 7.68 -24.93
N ALA A 16 -15.84 7.35 -23.88
CA ALA A 16 -15.60 7.88 -22.53
C ALA A 16 -14.25 7.42 -21.97
N GLN A 17 -13.87 6.15 -22.16
CA GLN A 17 -12.58 5.62 -21.74
C GLN A 17 -11.42 6.36 -22.41
N TYR A 18 -11.48 6.48 -23.74
CA TYR A 18 -10.49 7.20 -24.54
C TYR A 18 -10.35 8.66 -24.09
N VAL A 19 -11.49 9.36 -23.96
CA VAL A 19 -11.56 10.76 -23.53
C VAL A 19 -10.97 10.97 -22.13
N LEU A 20 -11.22 10.05 -21.20
CA LEU A 20 -10.76 10.17 -19.82
C LEU A 20 -9.31 9.70 -19.64
N GLY A 21 -8.70 9.14 -20.68
CA GLY A 21 -7.40 8.47 -20.58
C GLY A 21 -7.46 7.29 -19.61
N LEU A 22 -8.55 6.53 -19.66
CA LEU A 22 -8.72 5.27 -18.93
C LEU A 22 -8.38 4.16 -19.92
N ASP A 23 -7.17 3.62 -19.87
CA ASP A 23 -6.73 2.62 -20.85
C ASP A 23 -7.68 1.41 -20.95
N SER A 24 -7.81 0.90 -22.17
CA SER A 24 -8.60 -0.29 -22.51
C SER A 24 -7.85 -1.60 -22.22
N THR A 25 -6.53 -1.51 -22.02
CA THR A 25 -5.65 -2.60 -21.63
C THR A 25 -5.64 -2.67 -20.11
N GLY A 26 -6.09 -3.78 -19.52
CA GLY A 26 -6.23 -3.96 -18.07
C GLY A 26 -4.93 -4.01 -17.27
N ASP A 27 -3.93 -3.19 -17.61
CA ASP A 27 -2.82 -2.88 -16.72
C ASP A 27 -3.29 -1.78 -15.77
N GLU A 28 -3.58 -2.18 -14.53
CA GLU A 28 -4.10 -1.30 -13.48
C GLU A 28 -3.04 -0.30 -12.97
N THR A 29 -1.77 -0.47 -13.35
CA THR A 29 -0.63 0.37 -12.97
C THR A 29 -0.60 1.75 -13.63
N ASP A 30 -1.26 1.94 -14.78
CA ASP A 30 -1.38 3.23 -15.49
C ASP A 30 -2.75 3.90 -15.29
N ALA A 31 -3.54 3.44 -14.31
CA ALA A 31 -4.83 4.03 -14.00
C ALA A 31 -4.68 5.52 -13.63
N PRO A 32 -5.50 6.43 -14.19
CA PRO A 32 -5.34 7.85 -13.94
C PRO A 32 -5.63 8.18 -12.47
N ALA A 33 -4.67 8.83 -11.83
CA ALA A 33 -4.82 9.37 -10.49
C ALA A 33 -5.63 10.68 -10.51
N ILE A 34 -6.72 10.70 -9.73
CA ILE A 34 -7.56 11.87 -9.50
C ILE A 34 -7.31 12.33 -8.08
N ARG A 35 -6.64 13.48 -7.93
CA ARG A 35 -6.44 14.10 -6.63
C ARG A 35 -7.68 14.87 -6.21
N VAL A 36 -8.19 14.58 -5.02
CA VAL A 36 -9.30 15.29 -4.40
C VAL A 36 -8.72 16.34 -3.46
N PHE A 37 -9.20 17.58 -3.55
CA PHE A 37 -8.78 18.66 -2.67
C PHE A 37 -9.98 19.43 -2.14
N SER A 38 -9.98 19.68 -0.83
CA SER A 38 -10.90 20.56 -0.14
C SER A 38 -10.46 22.00 -0.35
N HIS A 39 -11.20 22.70 -1.19
CA HIS A 39 -10.96 24.11 -1.46
C HIS A 39 -11.24 25.02 -0.25
N ASP A 40 -11.94 24.50 0.76
CA ASP A 40 -12.49 25.28 1.86
C ASP A 40 -11.62 25.25 3.14
N PHE A 41 -10.52 24.50 3.19
CA PHE A 41 -9.77 24.30 4.45
C PHE A 41 -8.27 24.58 4.44
N VAL A 42 -7.67 24.95 3.31
CA VAL A 42 -6.23 25.27 3.23
C VAL A 42 -6.01 26.75 3.53
N ALA A 43 -5.80 27.07 4.81
CA ALA A 43 -5.61 28.44 5.28
C ALA A 43 -4.15 28.88 5.10
N GLY A 44 -3.78 29.28 3.88
CA GLY A 44 -2.44 29.85 3.64
C GLY A 44 -1.89 29.65 2.24
N VAL A 45 -2.43 28.71 1.46
CA VAL A 45 -1.98 28.50 0.08
C VAL A 45 -2.47 29.65 -0.81
N PRO A 46 -1.56 30.41 -1.44
CA PRO A 46 -1.94 31.51 -2.30
C PRO A 46 -2.76 31.02 -3.51
N ASP A 47 -3.80 31.78 -3.88
CA ASP A 47 -4.68 31.49 -5.02
C ASP A 47 -3.96 31.19 -6.34
N TRP A 48 -2.74 31.71 -6.52
CA TRP A 48 -1.95 31.46 -7.72
C TRP A 48 -1.34 30.05 -7.75
N VAL A 49 -0.97 29.48 -6.59
CA VAL A 49 -0.52 28.07 -6.48
C VAL A 49 -1.69 27.13 -6.76
N LYS A 50 -2.86 27.45 -6.20
CA LYS A 50 -4.14 26.73 -6.46
C LYS A 50 -4.46 26.70 -7.95
N ARG A 51 -4.38 27.85 -8.62
CA ARG A 51 -4.55 27.95 -10.08
C ARG A 51 -3.48 27.21 -10.85
N ASN A 52 -2.23 27.17 -10.37
CA ASN A 52 -1.13 26.51 -11.07
C ASN A 52 -1.25 24.98 -11.03
N ILE A 53 -1.67 24.40 -9.89
CA ILE A 53 -1.93 22.94 -9.76
C ILE A 53 -3.12 22.54 -10.66
N ILE A 54 -4.22 23.29 -10.59
CA ILE A 54 -5.40 23.08 -11.46
C ILE A 54 -5.02 23.24 -12.94
N GLN A 55 -4.20 24.24 -13.29
CA GLN A 55 -3.73 24.45 -14.65
C GLN A 55 -2.73 23.39 -15.11
N GLN A 56 -1.84 22.88 -14.27
CA GLN A 56 -0.92 21.79 -14.62
C GLN A 56 -1.68 20.48 -14.82
N HIS A 57 -2.67 20.18 -13.98
CA HIS A 57 -3.57 19.04 -14.16
C HIS A 57 -4.36 19.17 -15.47
N ALA A 58 -4.95 20.34 -15.73
CA ALA A 58 -5.69 20.64 -16.97
C ALA A 58 -4.81 20.69 -18.23
N LYS A 59 -3.51 21.01 -18.12
CA LYS A 59 -2.56 21.01 -19.25
C LYS A 59 -2.01 19.62 -19.59
N SER A 60 -2.08 18.66 -18.65
CA SER A 60 -1.53 17.31 -18.83
C SER A 60 -2.46 16.34 -19.57
N LYS A 61 -3.74 16.68 -19.77
CA LYS A 61 -4.71 15.84 -20.49
C LYS A 61 -5.53 16.67 -21.48
N ALA A 62 -5.54 16.23 -22.74
CA ALA A 62 -6.22 16.89 -23.86
C ALA A 62 -7.69 17.17 -23.54
N ASP A 63 -8.17 18.38 -23.81
CA ASP A 63 -9.56 18.84 -23.63
C ASP A 63 -10.61 17.81 -24.08
N PRO A 64 -11.37 17.19 -23.17
CA PRO A 64 -12.60 16.53 -23.54
C PRO A 64 -13.81 16.87 -22.64
N PRO A 65 -13.90 18.00 -21.88
CA PRO A 65 -15.03 18.18 -20.96
C PRO A 65 -16.33 18.48 -21.69
N ALA A 66 -16.27 19.22 -22.80
CA ALA A 66 -17.47 19.75 -23.45
C ALA A 66 -18.44 18.65 -23.93
N MET A 67 -17.91 17.54 -24.45
CA MET A 67 -18.73 16.44 -24.98
C MET A 67 -19.36 15.60 -23.86
N ILE A 68 -18.62 15.33 -22.77
CA ILE A 68 -19.13 14.64 -21.57
C ILE A 68 -20.22 15.49 -20.89
N LEU A 69 -20.02 16.81 -20.80
CA LEU A 69 -20.96 17.72 -20.16
C LEU A 69 -22.23 17.96 -20.99
N ALA A 70 -22.15 17.82 -22.31
CA ALA A 70 -23.29 18.05 -23.21
C ALA A 70 -24.31 16.89 -23.26
N SER A 71 -23.92 15.66 -22.89
CA SER A 71 -24.80 14.48 -22.94
C SER A 71 -24.97 13.84 -21.58
N ARG A 72 -26.21 13.80 -21.06
CA ARG A 72 -26.53 13.16 -19.78
C ARG A 72 -26.13 11.67 -19.75
N ARG A 73 -26.39 10.94 -20.84
CA ARG A 73 -26.07 9.50 -20.96
C ARG A 73 -24.55 9.29 -20.93
N LEU A 74 -23.80 10.08 -21.70
CA LEU A 74 -22.32 10.01 -21.71
C LEU A 74 -21.73 10.44 -20.35
N ASN A 75 -22.32 11.44 -19.71
CA ASN A 75 -21.93 11.87 -18.36
C ASN A 75 -22.09 10.74 -17.33
N THR A 76 -23.20 10.00 -17.37
CA THR A 76 -23.43 8.85 -16.49
C THR A 76 -22.40 7.75 -16.74
N ILE A 77 -22.15 7.40 -18.00
CA ILE A 77 -21.14 6.38 -18.38
C ILE A 77 -19.75 6.81 -17.92
N ALA A 78 -19.34 8.04 -18.23
CA ALA A 78 -18.06 8.60 -17.83
C ALA A 78 -17.90 8.61 -16.30
N THR A 79 -18.94 9.00 -15.56
CA THR A 79 -18.92 9.00 -14.09
C THR A 79 -18.71 7.59 -13.54
N THR A 80 -19.44 6.60 -14.06
CA THR A 80 -19.30 5.19 -13.63
C THR A 80 -17.91 4.66 -13.93
N LEU A 81 -17.36 4.97 -15.12
CA LEU A 81 -16.02 4.55 -15.50
C LEU A 81 -14.95 5.20 -14.61
N LEU A 82 -15.06 6.51 -14.34
CA LEU A 82 -14.13 7.20 -13.44
C LEU A 82 -14.11 6.56 -12.06
N LEU A 83 -15.28 6.36 -11.44
CA LEU A 83 -15.37 5.79 -10.10
C LEU A 83 -14.84 4.34 -10.03
N SER A 84 -15.02 3.57 -11.10
CA SER A 84 -14.64 2.16 -11.13
C SER A 84 -13.21 1.87 -11.58
N LYS A 85 -12.56 2.80 -12.29
CA LYS A 85 -11.22 2.59 -12.87
C LYS A 85 -10.16 3.55 -12.34
N ALA A 86 -10.50 4.81 -12.05
CA ALA A 86 -9.51 5.78 -11.59
C ALA A 86 -9.11 5.54 -10.14
N VAL A 87 -7.87 5.93 -9.79
CA VAL A 87 -7.40 5.94 -8.41
C VAL A 87 -7.73 7.31 -7.82
N PHE A 88 -8.52 7.34 -6.75
CA PHE A 88 -8.84 8.58 -6.04
C PHE A 88 -7.81 8.79 -4.94
N CYS A 89 -6.90 9.74 -5.16
CA CYS A 89 -5.89 10.15 -4.19
C CYS A 89 -6.47 11.24 -3.31
N VAL A 90 -6.39 11.00 -2.00
CA VAL A 90 -6.94 11.82 -0.95
C VAL A 90 -5.80 12.12 0.02
N ASP A 91 -5.40 13.38 0.08
CA ASP A 91 -4.18 13.79 0.76
C ASP A 91 -4.40 13.99 2.27
N ASP A 92 -5.66 14.06 2.75
CA ASP A 92 -6.01 14.16 4.17
C ASP A 92 -7.44 13.65 4.53
N THR A 93 -7.75 13.63 5.82
CA THR A 93 -9.04 13.25 6.39
C THR A 93 -10.20 14.20 5.94
N PRO A 94 -10.04 15.54 5.92
CA PRO A 94 -10.99 16.47 5.29
C PRO A 94 -11.35 16.16 3.83
N ASP A 95 -10.37 15.81 3.00
CA ASP A 95 -10.54 15.50 1.58
C ASP A 95 -11.29 14.19 1.39
N LEU A 96 -11.06 13.21 2.29
CA LEU A 96 -11.83 11.98 2.31
C LEU A 96 -13.30 12.26 2.61
N ARG A 97 -13.56 13.10 3.62
CA ARG A 97 -14.91 13.54 3.97
C ARG A 97 -15.56 14.26 2.79
N LEU A 98 -14.83 15.14 2.12
CA LEU A 98 -15.31 15.87 0.95
C LEU A 98 -15.68 14.91 -0.18
N LEU A 99 -14.81 13.97 -0.54
CA LEU A 99 -15.07 12.94 -1.55
C LEU A 99 -16.37 12.19 -1.23
N LEU A 100 -16.46 11.65 0.00
CA LEU A 100 -17.61 10.88 0.44
C LEU A 100 -18.91 11.71 0.42
N SER A 101 -18.84 13.00 0.77
CA SER A 101 -19.98 13.90 0.73
C SER A 101 -20.45 14.21 -0.70
N LYS A 102 -19.52 14.42 -1.65
CA LYS A 102 -19.82 14.76 -3.05
C LYS A 102 -20.38 13.56 -3.83
N LEU A 103 -19.90 12.36 -3.54
CA LEU A 103 -20.43 11.14 -4.16
C LEU A 103 -21.88 10.88 -3.72
N GLY A 104 -22.14 11.02 -2.41
CA GLY A 104 -23.40 10.59 -1.80
C GLY A 104 -23.54 9.06 -1.78
N PRO A 105 -24.49 8.50 -1.00
CA PRO A 105 -24.61 7.05 -0.80
C PRO A 105 -24.80 6.27 -2.10
N GLU A 106 -25.57 6.84 -3.05
CA GLU A 106 -25.92 6.21 -4.31
C GLU A 106 -24.73 5.98 -5.26
N ARG A 107 -23.62 6.71 -5.11
CA ARG A 107 -22.44 6.57 -6.01
C ARG A 107 -21.21 6.02 -5.33
N ARG A 108 -21.16 6.03 -3.99
CA ARG A 108 -20.02 5.50 -3.21
C ARG A 108 -19.70 4.05 -3.55
N HIS A 109 -20.71 3.23 -3.83
CA HIS A 109 -20.52 1.81 -4.15
C HIS A 109 -19.80 1.56 -5.49
N LEU A 110 -19.69 2.57 -6.35
CA LEU A 110 -18.97 2.49 -7.62
C LEU A 110 -17.47 2.73 -7.47
N LEU A 111 -17.03 3.32 -6.33
CA LEU A 111 -15.63 3.59 -6.05
C LEU A 111 -14.86 2.28 -5.87
N LYS A 112 -13.78 2.10 -6.62
CA LYS A 112 -12.98 0.86 -6.60
C LYS A 112 -11.55 1.03 -6.10
N ASN A 113 -10.91 2.16 -6.38
CA ASN A 113 -9.50 2.37 -6.10
C ASN A 113 -9.31 3.67 -5.33
N VAL A 114 -8.73 3.60 -4.14
CA VAL A 114 -8.53 4.76 -3.27
C VAL A 114 -7.15 4.74 -2.67
N SER A 115 -6.49 5.89 -2.69
CA SER A 115 -5.28 6.18 -1.94
C SER A 115 -5.62 7.22 -0.90
N VAL A 116 -5.50 6.86 0.37
CA VAL A 116 -5.85 7.72 1.50
C VAL A 116 -4.61 7.94 2.35
N THR A 117 -4.32 9.21 2.56
CA THR A 117 -3.36 9.69 3.53
C THR A 117 -4.14 10.29 4.70
N LEU A 118 -3.92 9.79 5.91
CA LEU A 118 -4.75 10.11 7.08
C LEU A 118 -4.21 11.27 7.93
N HIS A 119 -3.44 12.21 7.36
CA HIS A 119 -2.86 13.33 8.08
C HIS A 119 -3.32 14.69 7.57
N SER A 120 -3.50 15.67 8.45
CA SER A 120 -3.68 17.08 8.08
C SER A 120 -2.30 17.69 7.80
N ASN A 121 -2.02 18.07 6.55
CA ASN A 121 -0.76 18.70 6.16
C ASN A 121 -0.51 20.06 6.85
N GLU A 122 -1.53 20.67 7.44
CA GLU A 122 -1.45 22.02 8.02
C GLU A 122 -1.32 22.05 9.56
N ASP A 123 -1.44 20.91 10.24
CA ASP A 123 -1.56 20.86 11.72
C ASP A 123 -0.31 20.39 12.48
N TYR A 124 0.86 20.28 11.85
CA TYR A 124 2.12 20.07 12.59
C TYR A 124 2.63 21.32 13.34
N GLU A 125 1.75 22.29 13.60
CA GLU A 125 1.90 23.24 14.71
C GLU A 125 1.31 22.70 16.03
N HIS A 126 0.62 21.55 16.01
CA HIS A 126 0.13 20.89 17.21
C HIS A 126 1.26 20.19 17.96
N ASP A 127 1.24 20.33 19.29
CA ASP A 127 2.19 19.69 20.17
C ASP A 127 2.13 18.17 19.93
N PRO A 128 3.23 17.52 19.49
CA PRO A 128 3.28 16.07 19.31
C PRO A 128 3.01 15.27 20.60
N GLN A 129 2.89 15.94 21.75
CA GLN A 129 2.47 15.36 23.02
C GLN A 129 0.95 15.42 23.27
N ASP A 130 0.16 16.02 22.37
CA ASP A 130 -1.30 16.08 22.49
C ASP A 130 -1.96 14.76 22.03
N GLU A 131 -1.92 13.77 22.92
CA GLU A 131 -2.56 12.47 22.73
C GLU A 131 -4.07 12.57 22.43
N ASP A 132 -4.76 13.58 22.98
CA ASP A 132 -6.20 13.79 22.78
C ASP A 132 -6.52 14.19 21.33
N THR A 133 -5.65 14.98 20.70
CA THR A 133 -5.81 15.39 19.30
C THR A 133 -5.45 14.25 18.35
N ALA A 134 -4.34 13.53 18.60
CA ALA A 134 -3.97 12.36 17.81
C ALA A 134 -5.05 11.27 17.85
N GLN A 135 -5.66 11.02 19.01
CA GLN A 135 -6.75 10.05 19.12
C GLN A 135 -8.00 10.51 18.35
N ARG A 136 -8.35 11.80 18.34
CA ARG A 136 -9.48 12.32 17.54
C ARG A 136 -9.24 12.17 16.04
N ASP A 137 -8.02 12.37 15.58
CA ASP A 137 -7.66 12.20 14.16
C ASP A 137 -7.82 10.74 13.74
N ILE A 138 -7.36 9.80 14.59
CA ILE A 138 -7.55 8.37 14.40
C ILE A 138 -9.03 7.98 14.40
N ASP A 139 -9.84 8.54 15.32
CA ASP A 139 -11.28 8.32 15.38
C ASP A 139 -11.98 8.78 14.10
N GLU A 140 -11.64 9.98 13.62
CA GLU A 140 -12.19 10.55 12.40
C GLU A 140 -11.78 9.74 11.18
N ALA A 141 -10.49 9.46 11.04
CA ALA A 141 -9.92 8.63 9.98
C ALA A 141 -10.60 7.26 9.91
N THR A 142 -10.72 6.57 11.05
CA THR A 142 -11.37 5.27 11.15
C THR A 142 -12.85 5.37 10.74
N GLY A 143 -13.56 6.39 11.21
CA GLY A 143 -14.95 6.63 10.84
C GLY A 143 -15.16 6.89 9.35
N LEU A 144 -14.24 7.59 8.69
CA LEU A 144 -14.30 7.85 7.25
C LEU A 144 -13.90 6.63 6.41
N LEU A 145 -12.84 5.91 6.80
CA LEU A 145 -12.51 4.61 6.19
C LEU A 145 -13.67 3.63 6.33
N GLY A 146 -14.38 3.66 7.46
CA GLY A 146 -15.62 2.93 7.71
C GLY A 146 -16.74 3.21 6.70
N GLN A 147 -16.73 4.37 6.03
CA GLN A 147 -17.71 4.76 5.00
C GLN A 147 -17.31 4.40 3.56
N LEU A 148 -16.06 3.98 3.34
CA LEU A 148 -15.63 3.46 2.03
C LEU A 148 -16.42 2.19 1.66
N PRO A 149 -16.64 1.91 0.36
CA PRO A 149 -17.39 0.74 -0.05
C PRO A 149 -16.64 -0.56 0.32
N SER A 150 -17.38 -1.60 0.71
CA SER A 150 -16.79 -2.93 0.98
C SER A 150 -16.17 -3.60 -0.25
N LYS A 151 -16.58 -3.14 -1.44
CA LYS A 151 -16.15 -3.68 -2.73
C LYS A 151 -14.98 -2.92 -3.36
N LEU A 152 -14.10 -2.35 -2.54
CA LEU A 152 -12.84 -1.78 -3.02
C LEU A 152 -11.94 -2.89 -3.57
N ARG A 153 -11.19 -2.55 -4.61
CA ARG A 153 -10.15 -3.40 -5.22
C ARG A 153 -8.76 -2.94 -4.81
N CYS A 154 -8.53 -1.62 -4.79
CA CYS A 154 -7.23 -1.07 -4.37
C CYS A 154 -7.42 -0.14 -3.18
N LEU A 155 -6.60 -0.35 -2.15
CA LEU A 155 -6.48 0.54 -1.00
C LEU A 155 -5.01 0.81 -0.72
N PHE A 156 -4.60 2.06 -0.90
CA PHE A 156 -3.36 2.58 -0.32
C PHE A 156 -3.73 3.37 0.93
N LEU A 157 -3.12 3.02 2.06
CA LEU A 157 -3.35 3.62 3.35
C LEU A 157 -2.04 4.10 3.93
N GLU A 158 -1.93 5.42 4.09
CA GLU A 158 -0.80 6.07 4.72
C GLU A 158 -1.24 6.70 6.04
N MET A 159 -0.54 6.33 7.11
CA MET A 159 -0.80 6.87 8.44
C MET A 159 -0.01 8.17 8.65
N PRO A 160 -0.54 9.11 9.47
CA PRO A 160 0.21 10.28 9.90
C PRO A 160 1.56 9.91 10.51
N TYR A 161 2.53 10.82 10.36
CA TYR A 161 3.77 10.75 11.10
C TYR A 161 3.50 11.16 12.57
N HIS A 162 3.72 10.27 13.52
CA HIS A 162 3.66 10.60 14.94
C HIS A 162 5.01 10.30 15.60
N PRO A 163 5.71 11.31 16.13
CA PRO A 163 6.99 11.07 16.81
C PRO A 163 6.81 10.24 18.10
N HIS A 164 5.60 10.29 18.68
CA HIS A 164 5.14 9.48 19.80
C HIS A 164 3.73 8.97 19.46
N PRO A 165 3.58 7.91 18.64
CA PRO A 165 2.26 7.41 18.29
C PRO A 165 1.50 7.09 19.58
N PRO A 166 0.22 7.51 19.72
CA PRO A 166 -0.54 7.29 20.94
C PRO A 166 -0.50 5.80 21.23
N PHE A 167 0.12 5.46 22.36
CA PHE A 167 0.22 4.09 22.81
C PHE A 167 -1.21 3.65 23.14
N SER A 168 -1.90 3.06 22.16
CA SER A 168 -2.98 2.15 22.53
C SER A 168 -2.34 1.15 23.50
N TYR A 169 -3.10 0.72 24.51
CA TYR A 169 -2.67 -0.08 25.66
C TYR A 169 -1.96 -1.42 25.31
N GLN A 170 -1.63 -1.65 24.04
CA GLN A 170 -0.98 -2.80 23.40
C GLN A 170 0.09 -2.39 22.35
N GLU A 171 0.76 -1.24 22.48
CA GLU A 171 1.83 -0.81 21.53
C GLU A 171 1.39 -0.91 20.07
N GLY A 172 0.17 -0.46 19.72
CA GLY A 172 -0.44 -0.84 18.46
C GLY A 172 -1.23 0.25 17.73
N THR A 173 -1.22 0.15 16.40
CA THR A 173 -2.21 0.73 15.48
C THR A 173 -3.64 0.47 15.97
N ASP A 174 -4.51 1.48 15.86
CA ASP A 174 -5.87 1.47 16.44
C ASP A 174 -6.66 0.21 16.04
N VAL A 175 -7.26 -0.45 17.04
CA VAL A 175 -8.01 -1.69 16.85
C VAL A 175 -9.22 -1.49 15.93
N ARG A 176 -9.90 -0.35 16.00
CA ARG A 176 -11.06 -0.06 15.13
C ARG A 176 -10.63 0.16 13.69
N LEU A 177 -9.44 0.72 13.47
CA LEU A 177 -8.84 0.80 12.14
C LEU A 177 -8.58 -0.60 11.57
N ARG A 178 -7.94 -1.48 12.36
CA ARG A 178 -7.73 -2.89 12.01
C ARG A 178 -9.04 -3.63 11.72
N GLU A 179 -10.06 -3.44 12.56
CA GLU A 179 -11.39 -4.03 12.37
C GLU A 179 -12.09 -3.51 11.11
N THR A 180 -11.87 -2.24 10.75
CA THR A 180 -12.43 -1.64 9.53
C THR A 180 -11.91 -2.34 8.27
N MET A 181 -10.70 -2.89 8.30
CA MET A 181 -10.12 -3.65 7.18
C MET A 181 -10.94 -4.91 6.85
N ASN A 182 -11.67 -5.48 7.80
CA ASN A 182 -12.42 -6.75 7.64
C ASN A 182 -13.50 -6.70 6.56
N LYS A 183 -14.00 -5.51 6.20
CA LYS A 183 -15.10 -5.38 5.23
C LYS A 183 -14.64 -5.45 3.76
N PHE A 184 -13.35 -5.30 3.48
CA PHE A 184 -12.85 -5.12 2.10
C PHE A 184 -12.52 -6.44 1.40
N SER A 185 -13.50 -7.35 1.31
CA SER A 185 -13.29 -8.72 0.81
C SER A 185 -12.90 -8.83 -0.68
N GLU A 186 -13.11 -7.78 -1.47
CA GLU A 186 -12.78 -7.73 -2.91
C GLU A 186 -11.39 -7.09 -3.20
N LEU A 187 -10.56 -6.82 -2.17
CA LEU A 187 -9.24 -6.24 -2.36
C LEU A 187 -8.33 -7.14 -3.21
N GLN A 188 -7.67 -6.50 -4.17
CA GLN A 188 -6.67 -7.02 -5.09
C GLN A 188 -5.31 -6.39 -4.83
N GLU A 189 -5.28 -5.12 -4.40
CA GLU A 189 -4.07 -4.43 -3.99
C GLU A 189 -4.24 -3.75 -2.64
N LEU A 190 -3.28 -3.99 -1.74
CA LEU A 190 -3.21 -3.35 -0.44
C LEU A 190 -1.81 -2.80 -0.22
N GLN A 191 -1.74 -1.51 0.09
CA GLN A 191 -0.50 -0.85 0.49
C GLN A 191 -0.70 -0.20 1.86
N LEU A 192 0.18 -0.53 2.79
CA LEU A 192 0.15 -0.04 4.16
C LEU A 192 1.44 0.73 4.44
N MET A 193 1.36 2.05 4.43
CA MET A 193 2.47 2.96 4.72
C MET A 193 2.34 3.45 6.17
N LEU A 194 2.92 2.68 7.09
CA LEU A 194 2.83 2.84 8.54
C LEU A 194 4.18 3.30 9.11
N GLU A 195 4.77 4.34 8.52
CA GLU A 195 6.13 4.83 8.82
C GLU A 195 6.45 4.93 10.32
N THR A 196 5.58 5.55 11.12
CA THR A 196 5.74 5.65 12.58
C THR A 196 4.80 4.74 13.36
N HIS A 197 4.27 3.69 12.73
CA HIS A 197 3.20 2.87 13.26
C HIS A 197 3.53 1.38 13.12
N TYR A 198 2.76 0.56 13.84
CA TYR A 198 2.92 -0.88 13.77
C TYR A 198 2.06 -1.50 12.66
N VAL A 199 2.65 -2.39 11.88
CA VAL A 199 1.97 -3.24 10.90
C VAL A 199 1.50 -4.51 11.62
N HIS A 200 0.19 -4.65 11.82
CA HIS A 200 -0.40 -5.85 12.43
C HIS A 200 -0.77 -6.85 11.33
N ILE A 201 -0.46 -8.14 11.51
CA ILE A 201 -0.82 -9.18 10.51
C ILE A 201 -2.32 -9.31 10.30
N ASP A 202 -3.12 -8.93 11.30
CA ASP A 202 -4.57 -8.95 11.20
C ASP A 202 -5.10 -7.79 10.34
N MET A 203 -4.26 -6.87 9.85
CA MET A 203 -4.69 -5.90 8.83
C MET A 203 -4.86 -6.56 7.45
N PHE A 204 -4.18 -7.68 7.20
CA PHE A 204 -4.21 -8.39 5.91
C PHE A 204 -4.53 -9.90 6.00
N THR A 205 -4.63 -10.47 7.20
CA THR A 205 -5.03 -11.86 7.43
C THR A 205 -6.14 -11.95 8.48
N ASN A 206 -6.79 -13.10 8.59
CA ASN A 206 -7.72 -13.40 9.68
C ASN A 206 -7.00 -14.02 10.90
N MET A 207 -5.66 -14.04 10.90
CA MET A 207 -4.90 -14.67 11.98
C MET A 207 -5.09 -13.88 13.27
N THR A 208 -5.29 -14.61 14.35
CA THR A 208 -5.43 -14.03 15.69
C THR A 208 -4.34 -14.58 16.59
N ALA A 209 -3.74 -13.70 17.40
CA ALA A 209 -2.77 -14.11 18.38
C ALA A 209 -3.48 -14.93 19.47
N ASN A 210 -2.97 -16.12 19.79
CA ASN A 210 -3.49 -16.86 20.93
C ASN A 210 -3.08 -16.13 22.21
N VAL A 211 -4.04 -15.48 22.86
CA VAL A 211 -3.83 -14.66 24.07
C VAL A 211 -3.47 -15.52 25.30
N TYR A 212 -3.63 -16.84 25.23
CA TYR A 212 -3.42 -17.76 26.36
C TYR A 212 -2.02 -18.39 26.41
N THR A 213 -1.15 -18.08 25.46
CA THR A 213 0.18 -18.69 25.36
C THR A 213 1.27 -17.63 25.44
N ILE A 214 2.27 -17.85 26.30
CA ILE A 214 3.47 -16.99 26.47
C ILE A 214 4.27 -16.89 25.14
N ILE A 215 4.13 -17.89 24.28
CA ILE A 215 4.58 -17.90 22.89
C ILE A 215 3.31 -17.96 22.05
N HIS A 216 2.97 -16.90 21.31
CA HIS A 216 1.74 -16.87 20.51
C HIS A 216 1.77 -17.97 19.44
N GLU A 217 1.07 -19.07 19.72
CA GLU A 217 0.72 -20.03 18.67
C GLU A 217 -0.40 -19.39 17.85
N TRP A 218 -0.06 -18.92 16.66
CA TRP A 218 -1.04 -18.35 15.74
C TRP A 218 -2.03 -19.43 15.29
N VAL A 219 -3.32 -19.19 15.51
CA VAL A 219 -4.37 -20.07 15.02
C VAL A 219 -4.68 -19.66 13.60
N GLU A 220 -4.35 -20.53 12.64
CA GLU A 220 -4.72 -20.33 11.24
C GLU A 220 -6.26 -20.35 11.11
N PRO A 221 -6.87 -19.23 10.70
CA PRO A 221 -8.30 -19.18 10.44
C PRO A 221 -8.62 -19.99 9.16
N PRO A 222 -9.82 -20.57 9.03
CA PRO A 222 -10.15 -21.44 7.91
C PRO A 222 -10.31 -20.71 6.57
N ALA A 223 -10.38 -19.38 6.55
CA ALA A 223 -10.60 -18.59 5.34
C ALA A 223 -9.70 -17.36 5.26
N PRO A 224 -9.06 -17.09 4.10
CA PRO A 224 -8.38 -15.84 3.80
C PRO A 224 -9.24 -14.61 4.05
N LYS A 225 -8.63 -13.55 4.58
CA LYS A 225 -9.31 -12.23 4.71
C LYS A 225 -9.53 -11.60 3.33
N PHE A 226 -8.49 -11.64 2.50
CA PHE A 226 -8.50 -11.08 1.15
C PHE A 226 -8.15 -12.18 0.13
N PRO A 227 -9.14 -13.00 -0.27
CA PRO A 227 -8.88 -14.15 -1.15
C PRO A 227 -8.45 -13.77 -2.57
N LEU A 228 -8.66 -12.51 -2.98
CA LEU A 228 -8.29 -11.98 -4.30
C LEU A 228 -7.04 -11.08 -4.25
N LEU A 229 -6.38 -10.96 -3.10
CA LEU A 229 -5.23 -10.07 -2.96
C LEU A 229 -4.07 -10.58 -3.81
N THR A 230 -3.66 -9.76 -4.77
CA THR A 230 -2.55 -10.02 -5.70
C THR A 230 -1.31 -9.21 -5.37
N ARG A 231 -1.45 -8.02 -4.76
CA ARG A 231 -0.33 -7.16 -4.36
C ARG A 231 -0.44 -6.75 -2.91
N LEU A 232 0.66 -6.95 -2.18
CA LEU A 232 0.82 -6.49 -0.80
C LEU A 232 2.09 -5.66 -0.68
N HIS A 233 1.95 -4.42 -0.24
CA HIS A 233 3.05 -3.53 0.10
C HIS A 233 2.97 -3.19 1.59
N LEU A 234 4.03 -3.49 2.32
CA LEU A 234 4.15 -3.19 3.74
C LEU A 234 5.33 -2.23 3.96
N GLN A 235 5.07 -1.17 4.72
CA GLN A 235 6.09 -0.29 5.29
C GLN A 235 5.73 0.04 6.74
N GLY A 236 6.71 0.01 7.65
CA GLY A 236 6.53 0.31 9.07
C GLY A 236 7.15 -0.74 9.98
N CYS A 237 6.75 -0.77 11.25
CA CYS A 237 7.27 -1.72 12.23
C CYS A 237 6.37 -2.94 12.40
N LEU A 238 6.86 -4.16 12.18
CA LEU A 238 6.12 -5.37 12.52
C LEU A 238 5.94 -5.45 14.04
N THR A 239 4.75 -5.87 14.48
CA THR A 239 4.44 -5.91 15.91
C THR A 239 5.36 -6.85 16.68
N PRO A 240 5.72 -6.51 17.95
CA PRO A 240 6.69 -7.27 18.76
C PRO A 240 6.34 -8.75 18.97
N MET A 241 5.07 -9.11 18.80
CA MET A 241 4.54 -10.45 19.07
C MET A 241 4.49 -11.36 17.83
N ILE A 242 4.92 -10.87 16.66
CA ILE A 242 5.04 -11.69 15.45
C ILE A 242 6.34 -12.48 15.53
N ALA A 243 6.26 -13.70 16.06
CA ALA A 243 7.34 -14.67 15.87
C ALA A 243 7.55 -14.93 14.35
N PRO A 244 8.74 -15.37 13.90
CA PRO A 244 9.03 -15.60 12.47
C PRO A 244 8.03 -16.52 11.77
N ARG A 245 7.54 -17.55 12.49
CA ARG A 245 6.47 -18.43 12.02
C ARG A 245 5.15 -17.71 11.75
N GLY A 246 4.83 -16.67 12.52
CA GLY A 246 3.61 -15.88 12.35
C GLY A 246 3.61 -15.13 11.03
N LEU A 247 4.72 -14.49 10.66
CA LEU A 247 4.84 -13.81 9.37
C LEU A 247 4.85 -14.82 8.21
N ALA A 248 5.56 -15.94 8.35
CA ALA A 248 5.58 -17.01 7.35
C ALA A 248 4.17 -17.56 7.08
N THR A 249 3.39 -17.86 8.12
CA THR A 249 2.00 -18.29 7.98
C THR A 249 1.13 -17.19 7.39
N ALA A 250 1.31 -15.93 7.78
CA ALA A 250 0.53 -14.80 7.27
C ALA A 250 0.72 -14.58 5.76
N LEU A 251 1.92 -14.83 5.26
CA LEU A 251 2.25 -14.72 3.84
C LEU A 251 1.96 -16.00 3.04
N SER A 252 1.68 -17.12 3.71
CA SER A 252 1.49 -18.42 3.06
C SER A 252 0.30 -18.44 2.10
N GLU A 253 0.33 -19.38 1.15
CA GLU A 253 -0.74 -19.63 0.17
C GLU A 253 -2.09 -19.94 0.84
N SER A 254 -2.10 -20.41 2.09
CA SER A 254 -3.35 -20.65 2.83
C SER A 254 -4.05 -19.36 3.26
N GLN A 255 -3.29 -18.28 3.50
CA GLN A 255 -3.81 -16.98 3.93
C GLN A 255 -3.90 -15.98 2.79
N LEU A 256 -2.97 -16.02 1.82
CA LEU A 256 -2.90 -15.13 0.67
C LEU A 256 -2.77 -15.95 -0.63
N PRO A 257 -3.85 -16.62 -1.07
CA PRO A 257 -3.81 -17.63 -2.13
C PRO A 257 -3.55 -17.09 -3.54
N CYS A 258 -3.70 -15.77 -3.75
CA CYS A 258 -3.51 -15.13 -5.06
C CYS A 258 -2.35 -14.14 -5.07
N LEU A 259 -1.50 -14.10 -4.03
CA LEU A 259 -0.45 -13.10 -3.91
C LEU A 259 0.61 -13.29 -4.99
N GLU A 260 0.73 -12.33 -5.90
CA GLU A 260 1.71 -12.31 -6.98
C GLU A 260 2.81 -11.26 -6.77
N ALA A 261 2.57 -10.21 -5.97
CA ALA A 261 3.52 -9.14 -5.73
C ALA A 261 3.67 -8.85 -4.22
N LEU A 262 4.89 -8.95 -3.71
CA LEU A 262 5.23 -8.59 -2.34
C LEU A 262 6.32 -7.50 -2.32
N VAL A 263 6.00 -6.38 -1.68
CA VAL A 263 6.94 -5.28 -1.44
C VAL A 263 7.11 -5.10 0.07
N LEU A 264 8.35 -5.24 0.53
CA LEU A 264 8.76 -4.96 1.90
C LEU A 264 9.65 -3.72 1.88
N ASP A 265 9.11 -2.60 2.34
CA ASP A 265 9.76 -1.29 2.33
C ASP A 265 10.11 -0.87 3.75
N GLY A 266 11.41 -0.74 4.05
CA GLY A 266 11.89 -0.15 5.29
C GLY A 266 11.28 -0.80 6.53
N ILE A 267 11.06 -2.13 6.50
CA ILE A 267 10.41 -2.88 7.56
C ILE A 267 11.29 -2.93 8.81
N LEU A 268 10.71 -2.57 9.95
CA LEU A 268 11.32 -2.69 11.27
C LEU A 268 10.75 -3.89 12.03
N HIS A 269 11.47 -4.36 13.04
CA HIS A 269 10.97 -5.30 14.03
C HIS A 269 11.27 -4.83 15.46
N ALA A 270 10.30 -4.99 16.35
CA ALA A 270 10.45 -4.68 17.76
C ALA A 270 10.98 -5.90 18.54
N SER A 271 12.26 -6.25 18.34
CA SER A 271 12.97 -7.27 19.13
C SER A 271 14.26 -6.68 19.69
N ASP A 272 14.57 -7.03 20.94
CA ASP A 272 15.86 -6.73 21.58
C ASP A 272 17.00 -7.62 21.02
N ASP A 273 16.70 -8.66 20.26
CA ASP A 273 17.68 -9.53 19.61
C ASP A 273 17.93 -9.07 18.17
N GLU A 274 19.08 -8.41 17.98
CA GLU A 274 19.58 -7.97 16.68
C GLU A 274 19.74 -9.11 15.67
N ASN A 275 19.77 -10.38 16.09
CA ASN A 275 19.90 -11.53 15.17
C ASN A 275 18.56 -12.21 14.83
N SER A 276 17.45 -11.70 15.34
CA SER A 276 16.14 -12.32 15.13
C SER A 276 15.55 -11.93 13.77
N LEU A 277 15.68 -12.83 12.79
CA LEU A 277 15.02 -12.71 11.49
C LEU A 277 13.52 -12.95 11.64
N VAL A 278 12.71 -11.91 11.58
CA VAL A 278 11.23 -12.04 11.54
C VAL A 278 10.77 -12.61 10.18
N PHE A 279 11.49 -12.29 9.11
CA PHE A 279 11.34 -12.87 7.79
C PHE A 279 12.40 -13.96 7.58
N GLU A 280 12.03 -15.21 7.86
CA GLU A 280 12.86 -16.38 7.57
C GLU A 280 12.69 -16.84 6.12
N ALA A 281 13.73 -17.43 5.53
CA ALA A 281 13.67 -17.99 4.18
C ALA A 281 12.57 -19.05 4.01
N ALA A 282 12.17 -19.73 5.09
CA ALA A 282 11.07 -20.68 5.10
C ALA A 282 9.70 -20.02 4.80
N ALA A 283 9.55 -18.71 5.01
CA ALA A 283 8.34 -17.99 4.62
C ALA A 283 8.08 -18.10 3.12
N LEU A 284 9.13 -18.01 2.30
CA LEU A 284 9.04 -18.09 0.84
C LEU A 284 8.55 -19.47 0.36
N GLU A 285 8.93 -20.55 1.04
CA GLU A 285 8.53 -21.92 0.66
C GLU A 285 7.00 -22.11 0.64
N GLY A 286 6.32 -21.48 1.60
CA GLY A 286 4.88 -21.59 1.79
C GLY A 286 4.04 -20.60 1.00
N MET A 287 4.66 -19.65 0.30
CA MET A 287 3.95 -18.59 -0.43
C MET A 287 3.40 -19.07 -1.78
N HIS A 288 2.36 -18.37 -2.26
CA HIS A 288 1.93 -18.47 -3.66
C HIS A 288 3.09 -18.04 -4.59
N PRO A 289 3.27 -18.66 -5.78
CA PRO A 289 4.32 -18.28 -6.71
C PRO A 289 4.27 -16.81 -7.16
N LEU A 290 5.10 -15.98 -6.52
CA LEU A 290 5.29 -14.56 -6.84
C LEU A 290 5.75 -14.31 -8.28
N ARG A 291 5.27 -13.19 -8.83
CA ARG A 291 5.75 -12.51 -10.04
C ARG A 291 6.65 -11.31 -9.71
N GLU A 292 6.46 -10.68 -8.56
CA GLU A 292 7.24 -9.54 -8.11
C GLU A 292 7.64 -9.70 -6.64
N PHE A 293 8.93 -9.48 -6.38
CA PHE A 293 9.46 -9.41 -5.03
C PHE A 293 10.38 -8.20 -4.93
N CYS A 294 10.06 -7.32 -3.98
CA CYS A 294 10.82 -6.10 -3.73
C CYS A 294 11.22 -6.03 -2.24
N TRP A 295 12.50 -5.82 -2.00
CA TRP A 295 13.08 -5.54 -0.69
C TRP A 295 13.77 -4.18 -0.76
N ILE A 296 13.23 -3.20 -0.04
CA ILE A 296 13.77 -1.84 0.03
C ILE A 296 14.28 -1.65 1.47
N PRO A 297 15.58 -1.31 1.66
CA PRO A 297 16.17 -1.21 2.97
C PRO A 297 15.62 0.00 3.71
N TYR A 298 15.78 -0.03 5.03
CA TYR A 298 15.50 1.12 5.86
C TYR A 298 16.52 2.24 5.63
N ASP A 299 16.05 3.47 5.38
CA ASP A 299 16.92 4.64 5.29
C ASP A 299 17.33 5.14 6.70
N PHE A 300 18.58 4.91 7.08
CA PHE A 300 19.14 5.31 8.38
C PHE A 300 19.30 6.82 8.58
N ASP A 301 19.31 7.61 7.50
CA ASP A 301 19.38 9.07 7.54
C ASP A 301 18.01 9.67 7.89
N SER A 302 16.93 8.90 7.68
CA SER A 302 15.62 9.20 8.25
C SER A 302 15.69 9.03 9.79
N SER A 303 15.94 10.16 10.45
CA SER A 303 16.19 10.26 11.89
C SER A 303 15.05 9.85 12.86
N PRO A 304 13.77 9.62 12.49
CA PRO A 304 12.72 9.44 13.51
C PRO A 304 12.24 8.01 13.82
N ARG A 305 12.40 6.97 12.97
CA ARG A 305 11.81 5.65 13.27
C ARG A 305 12.64 4.79 14.24
N LYS A 306 13.82 5.24 14.66
CA LYS A 306 14.76 4.52 15.58
C LYS A 306 14.13 4.13 16.93
N THR A 307 13.01 4.75 17.31
CA THR A 307 12.30 4.44 18.56
C THR A 307 11.31 3.28 18.45
N LEU A 308 10.94 2.83 17.25
CA LEU A 308 9.89 1.82 17.03
C LEU A 308 10.43 0.40 16.89
N GLY A 309 11.69 0.23 16.50
CA GLY A 309 12.28 -1.08 16.30
C GLY A 309 13.62 -1.03 15.59
N VAL A 310 14.19 -2.20 15.36
CA VAL A 310 15.44 -2.41 14.63
C VAL A 310 15.10 -2.71 13.16
N PRO A 311 15.86 -2.19 12.19
CA PRO A 311 15.67 -2.55 10.79
C PRO A 311 15.84 -4.04 10.56
N HIS A 312 15.00 -4.63 9.71
CA HIS A 312 15.17 -6.01 9.34
C HIS A 312 16.42 -6.20 8.48
N SER A 313 17.15 -7.32 8.66
CA SER A 313 18.28 -7.64 7.78
C SER A 313 17.79 -7.85 6.34
N PRO A 314 18.60 -7.53 5.33
CA PRO A 314 18.25 -7.83 3.95
C PRO A 314 18.24 -9.35 3.67
N PRO A 315 17.69 -9.80 2.52
CA PRO A 315 17.57 -11.22 2.20
C PRO A 315 18.94 -11.91 2.11
N THR A 316 19.17 -12.93 2.94
CA THR A 316 20.40 -13.75 2.92
C THR A 316 20.46 -14.68 1.70
N LYS A 317 21.58 -15.35 1.47
CA LYS A 317 21.73 -16.33 0.38
C LYS A 317 20.65 -17.41 0.41
N GLN A 318 20.26 -17.84 1.61
CA GLN A 318 19.20 -18.83 1.78
C GLN A 318 17.85 -18.31 1.26
N HIS A 319 17.53 -17.03 1.47
CA HIS A 319 16.32 -16.42 0.91
C HIS A 319 16.37 -16.42 -0.61
N LEU A 320 17.51 -16.07 -1.20
CA LEU A 320 17.70 -16.05 -2.65
C LEU A 320 17.60 -17.45 -3.27
N GLU A 321 18.14 -18.48 -2.61
CA GLU A 321 17.98 -19.88 -3.03
C GLU A 321 16.51 -20.32 -2.97
N GLN A 322 15.77 -19.94 -1.92
CA GLN A 322 14.33 -20.23 -1.82
C GLN A 322 13.51 -19.48 -2.87
N LEU A 323 13.83 -18.21 -3.13
CA LEU A 323 13.23 -17.44 -4.23
C LEU A 323 13.42 -18.17 -5.56
N LYS A 324 14.64 -18.60 -5.87
CA LYS A 324 14.93 -19.36 -7.09
C LYS A 324 14.16 -20.68 -7.15
N MET A 325 14.15 -21.45 -6.05
CA MET A 325 13.51 -22.77 -6.03
C MET A 325 11.99 -22.72 -6.13
N ARG A 326 11.34 -21.80 -5.40
CA ARG A 326 9.88 -21.72 -5.31
C ARG A 326 9.26 -20.77 -6.35
N HIS A 327 9.93 -19.67 -6.66
CA HIS A 327 9.38 -18.58 -7.47
C HIS A 327 10.08 -18.41 -8.82
N GLY A 328 11.17 -19.14 -9.09
CA GLY A 328 12.03 -18.93 -10.26
C GLY A 328 11.33 -18.96 -11.63
N GLU A 329 10.27 -19.75 -11.77
CA GLU A 329 9.51 -19.85 -13.02
C GLU A 329 8.52 -18.69 -13.24
N THR A 330 8.00 -18.11 -12.15
CA THR A 330 6.94 -17.08 -12.17
C THR A 330 7.47 -15.68 -11.97
N LEU A 331 8.61 -15.53 -11.28
CA LEU A 331 9.20 -14.23 -10.96
C LEU A 331 9.62 -13.49 -12.24
N ARG A 332 9.25 -12.22 -12.32
CA ARG A 332 9.53 -11.30 -13.43
C ARG A 332 10.21 -10.03 -12.95
N VAL A 333 9.87 -9.57 -11.75
CA VAL A 333 10.46 -8.39 -11.12
C VAL A 333 11.15 -8.84 -9.84
N LEU A 334 12.43 -8.54 -9.72
CA LEU A 334 13.23 -8.78 -8.52
C LEU A 334 14.03 -7.51 -8.22
N ASN A 335 13.62 -6.79 -7.19
CA ASN A 335 14.34 -5.62 -6.71
C ASN A 335 14.80 -5.87 -5.28
N ILE A 336 16.11 -5.97 -5.05
CA ILE A 336 16.67 -6.07 -3.71
C ILE A 336 17.79 -5.05 -3.62
N ASP A 337 17.55 -4.05 -2.80
CA ASP A 337 18.57 -3.10 -2.39
C ASP A 337 19.15 -3.55 -1.04
N PHE A 338 20.45 -3.83 -1.03
CA PHE A 338 21.18 -4.27 0.16
C PHE A 338 21.70 -3.09 1.00
N GLY A 339 21.46 -1.84 0.59
CA GLY A 339 21.89 -0.60 1.24
C GLY A 339 23.35 -0.23 0.96
N GLU A 340 23.79 1.00 1.34
CA GLU A 340 25.20 1.40 1.23
C GLU A 340 26.09 0.59 2.17
N ARG A 341 27.29 0.18 1.75
CA ARG A 341 28.16 -0.67 2.56
C ARG A 341 28.73 0.02 3.81
N GLU A 342 28.66 1.35 3.85
CA GLU A 342 29.02 2.18 5.02
C GLU A 342 27.81 2.59 5.86
N SER A 343 26.62 2.69 5.26
CA SER A 343 25.34 2.71 5.98
C SER A 343 24.95 1.30 6.48
N CYS A 344 25.67 0.25 6.05
CA CYS A 344 25.75 -1.08 6.68
C CYS A 344 26.44 -1.07 8.05
N ASN A 345 26.32 0.03 8.80
CA ASN A 345 26.38 -0.01 10.26
C ASN A 345 25.08 -0.58 10.87
N GLY A 346 24.33 -1.40 10.11
CA GLY A 346 23.54 -2.50 10.67
C GLY A 346 24.43 -3.76 10.76
N PRO A 347 24.28 -4.62 11.79
CA PRO A 347 25.23 -5.67 12.16
C PRO A 347 25.33 -6.88 11.19
N TRP A 348 24.98 -6.73 9.92
CA TRP A 348 24.66 -7.85 9.05
C TRP A 348 25.87 -8.41 8.29
N ASP A 349 26.40 -9.54 8.76
CA ASP A 349 27.34 -10.38 8.01
C ASP A 349 26.61 -11.09 6.85
N LEU A 350 26.56 -10.47 5.67
CA LEU A 350 25.92 -11.05 4.49
C LEU A 350 26.81 -12.13 3.84
N ASP A 351 26.21 -13.29 3.55
CA ASP A 351 26.85 -14.43 2.90
C ASP A 351 26.72 -14.41 1.36
N ILE A 352 26.62 -13.21 0.79
CA ILE A 352 26.37 -12.93 -0.62
C ILE A 352 27.41 -11.93 -1.15
N ASP A 353 27.89 -12.17 -2.37
CA ASP A 353 28.71 -11.24 -3.14
C ASP A 353 28.07 -10.94 -4.50
N GLN A 354 28.61 -9.94 -5.22
CA GLN A 354 28.10 -9.58 -6.55
C GLN A 354 28.20 -10.75 -7.54
N GLU A 355 29.25 -11.59 -7.44
CA GLU A 355 29.42 -12.76 -8.31
C GLU A 355 28.26 -13.76 -8.14
N TYR A 356 27.77 -13.95 -6.91
CA TYR A 356 26.60 -14.77 -6.63
C TYR A 356 25.32 -14.14 -7.20
N LEU A 357 25.12 -12.83 -7.05
CA LEU A 357 23.95 -12.13 -7.61
C LEU A 357 23.88 -12.24 -9.14
N ASP A 358 25.03 -12.11 -9.82
CA ASP A 358 25.13 -12.28 -11.27
C ASP A 358 24.79 -13.74 -11.70
N LYS A 359 25.24 -14.73 -10.92
CA LYS A 359 24.89 -16.15 -11.14
C LYS A 359 23.41 -16.41 -10.91
N LEU A 360 22.82 -15.80 -9.89
CA LEU A 360 21.39 -15.90 -9.58
C LEU A 360 20.55 -15.35 -10.73
N GLN A 361 20.88 -14.15 -11.21
CA GLN A 361 20.22 -13.52 -12.36
C GLN A 361 20.32 -14.41 -13.61
N SER A 362 21.51 -14.96 -13.87
CA SER A 362 21.72 -15.90 -14.99
C SER A 362 20.91 -17.19 -14.85
N ALA A 363 20.66 -17.65 -13.61
CA ALA A 363 19.86 -18.83 -13.32
C ALA A 363 18.34 -18.59 -13.42
N MET A 364 17.91 -17.33 -13.50
CA MET A 364 16.51 -16.92 -13.57
C MET A 364 16.22 -16.11 -14.85
N PRO A 365 16.26 -16.76 -16.04
CA PRO A 365 16.21 -16.07 -17.32
C PRO A 365 14.87 -15.38 -17.64
N HIS A 366 13.84 -15.60 -16.82
CA HIS A 366 12.52 -14.98 -17.00
C HIS A 366 12.37 -13.61 -16.35
N LEU A 367 13.37 -13.19 -15.55
CA LEU A 367 13.39 -11.85 -14.96
C LEU A 367 13.47 -10.78 -16.05
N ARG A 368 12.55 -9.81 -15.99
CA ARG A 368 12.47 -8.66 -16.90
C ARG A 368 13.08 -7.41 -16.27
N GLU A 369 12.82 -7.21 -14.99
CA GLU A 369 13.31 -6.09 -14.20
C GLU A 369 14.08 -6.65 -13.02
N VAL A 370 15.40 -6.41 -13.02
CA VAL A 370 16.32 -6.87 -11.99
C VAL A 370 17.13 -5.68 -11.53
N SER A 371 17.01 -5.37 -10.24
CA SER A 371 17.86 -4.42 -9.56
C SER A 371 18.39 -5.13 -8.31
N LEU A 372 19.66 -5.50 -8.35
CA LEU A 372 20.35 -6.18 -7.26
C LEU A 372 21.58 -5.33 -6.97
N GLU A 373 21.44 -4.41 -6.02
CA GLU A 373 22.48 -3.41 -5.74
C GLU A 373 23.16 -3.74 -4.41
N MET A 374 24.44 -4.10 -4.48
CA MET A 374 25.33 -4.05 -3.32
C MET A 374 25.81 -2.61 -3.18
N GLY A 375 25.69 -2.02 -1.99
CA GLY A 375 26.19 -0.67 -1.72
C GLY A 375 27.67 -0.48 -2.10
N SER A 376 28.01 0.74 -2.55
CA SER A 376 29.39 1.13 -2.85
C SER A 376 30.24 1.20 -1.58
N GLU A 377 31.52 0.80 -1.71
CA GLU A 377 32.60 1.14 -0.78
C GLU A 377 33.17 2.50 -1.22
N ASP A 378 32.71 3.62 -0.68
CA ASP A 378 33.32 4.94 -0.96
C ASP A 378 33.72 5.68 0.30
#